data_AF-F4RZ48-F1
#
_entry.id   AF-F4RZ48-F1
#
_cell.length_a   1.000
_cell.length_b   1.000
_cell.length_c   1.000
_cell.angle_alpha   90.00
_cell.angle_beta   90.00
_cell.angle_gamma   90.00
#
_symmetry.space_group_name_H-M   'P 1'
#
loop_
_entity.id
_entity.type
_entity.pdbx_description
1 polymer ?
#
loop_
_entity_poly.entity_id
_entity_poly.type
_entity_poly.pdbx_seq_one_letter_code
_entity_poly.pdbx_strand_id
1 'polypeptide(L)'
;MHYLMDTFMHWTYQHRKGHCFVTEFRGFGSVLTNPQIMDVNPANGQASAVALMVTQHRCKLGCQLLALPPLIKIPVQIPSNDQIYCHALESTINPGEISTAGPADLHTFLATLARPAPPKAPTPDYSFF
;
A
#
# COMPACT_ATOMS: atom_id res chain seq x y z
N MET A 1 19.17 7.16 -0.78
CA MET A 1 18.19 7.64 0.24
C MET A 1 16.96 6.75 0.41
N HIS A 2 16.61 5.85 -0.53
CA HIS A 2 15.41 4.99 -0.43
C HIS A 2 15.41 3.99 0.73
N TYR A 3 16.56 3.41 1.11
CA TYR A 3 16.58 2.34 2.11
C TYR A 3 16.19 2.80 3.52
N LEU A 4 16.42 4.08 3.88
CA LEU A 4 16.00 4.62 5.18
C LEU A 4 14.49 4.76 5.25
N MET A 5 13.85 5.18 4.15
CA MET A 5 12.39 5.31 4.08
C MET A 5 11.71 3.92 4.13
N ASP A 6 12.26 2.94 3.41
CA ASP A 6 11.79 1.55 3.49
C ASP A 6 11.93 0.99 4.92
N THR A 7 13.04 1.32 5.58
CA THR A 7 13.30 0.93 6.97
C THR A 7 12.34 1.61 7.94
N PHE A 8 12.06 2.90 7.75
CA PHE A 8 11.12 3.64 8.58
C PHE A 8 9.69 3.13 8.40
N MET A 9 9.30 2.79 7.17
CA MET A 9 8.04 2.12 6.88
C MET A 9 7.90 0.79 7.64
N HIS A 10 8.93 -0.06 7.61
CA HIS A 10 8.95 -1.30 8.42
C HIS A 10 8.89 -0.99 9.92
N TRP A 11 9.72 -0.06 10.40
CA TRP A 11 9.74 0.28 11.83
C TRP A 11 8.37 0.77 12.31
N THR A 12 7.67 1.62 11.56
CA THR A 12 6.32 2.09 11.93
C THR A 12 5.30 0.95 12.00
N TYR A 13 5.38 -0.01 11.05
CA TYR A 13 4.60 -1.24 11.11
C TYR A 13 4.82 -1.99 12.42
N GLN A 14 6.08 -2.27 12.76
CA GLN A 14 6.43 -3.00 13.98
C GLN A 14 6.04 -2.23 15.25
N HIS A 15 6.33 -0.93 15.28
CA HIS A 15 6.01 -0.05 16.41
C HIS A 15 4.50 -0.04 16.70
N ARG A 16 3.67 -0.14 15.65
CA ARG A 16 2.21 -0.20 15.74
C ARG A 16 1.67 -1.63 15.77
N LYS A 17 2.51 -2.61 16.10
CA LYS A 17 2.14 -4.03 16.21
C LYS A 17 1.39 -4.52 14.96
N GLY A 18 1.86 -4.08 13.79
CA GLY A 18 1.37 -4.42 12.47
C GLY A 18 -0.01 -3.89 12.06
N HIS A 19 -0.59 -2.98 12.83
CA HIS A 19 -1.89 -2.39 12.49
C HIS A 19 -1.80 -1.29 11.44
N CYS A 20 -0.69 -0.56 11.38
CA CYS A 20 -0.52 0.51 10.42
C CYS A 20 0.95 0.79 10.11
N PHE A 21 1.21 1.39 8.96
CA PHE A 21 2.54 1.84 8.57
C PHE A 21 2.46 3.19 7.87
N VAL A 22 3.59 3.90 7.79
CA VAL A 22 3.70 5.20 7.12
C VAL A 22 4.40 5.04 5.77
N THR A 23 3.88 5.70 4.74
CA THR A 23 4.38 5.65 3.36
C THR A 23 4.23 7.00 2.65
N GLU A 24 4.52 7.05 1.35
CA GLU A 24 4.44 8.24 0.49
C GLU A 24 5.27 9.42 1.03
N PHE A 25 6.49 9.13 1.49
CA PHE A 25 7.41 10.15 1.99
C PHE A 25 7.86 11.09 0.87
N ARG A 26 7.50 12.38 0.98
CA ARG A 26 8.02 13.47 0.14
C ARG A 26 8.84 14.41 0.99
N GLY A 27 9.76 15.17 0.40
CA GLY A 27 10.54 16.17 1.14
C GLY A 27 12.01 16.23 0.73
N PHE A 28 12.83 16.84 1.58
CA PHE A 28 14.25 17.06 1.34
C PHE A 28 15.07 16.84 2.61
N GLY A 29 16.16 16.10 2.49
CA GLY A 29 17.02 15.77 3.62
C GLY A 29 16.26 14.98 4.69
N SER A 30 16.33 15.44 5.94
CA SER A 30 15.64 14.83 7.09
C SER A 30 14.22 15.36 7.31
N VAL A 31 13.74 16.29 6.47
CA VAL A 31 12.40 16.88 6.60
C VAL A 31 11.47 16.24 5.59
N LEU A 32 10.42 15.61 6.10
CA LEU A 32 9.40 14.92 5.31
C LEU A 32 8.06 15.65 5.38
N THR A 33 7.29 15.60 4.30
CA THR A 33 5.98 16.24 4.15
C THR A 33 4.99 15.27 3.50
N ASN A 34 3.71 15.50 3.79
CA ASN A 34 2.56 14.73 3.28
C ASN A 34 2.69 13.19 3.36
N PRO A 35 3.15 12.61 4.49
CA PRO A 35 3.15 11.16 4.63
C PRO A 35 1.70 10.64 4.63
N GLN A 36 1.52 9.44 4.10
CA GLN A 36 0.26 8.71 4.21
C GLN A 36 0.37 7.63 5.29
N ILE A 37 -0.66 7.51 6.11
CA ILE A 37 -0.78 6.43 7.10
C ILE A 37 -1.73 5.39 6.53
N MET A 38 -1.25 4.17 6.38
CA MET A 38 -2.03 3.02 5.91
C MET A 38 -2.48 2.21 7.12
N ASP A 39 -3.79 2.10 7.35
CA ASP A 39 -4.35 1.42 8.52
C ASP A 39 -5.19 0.20 8.13
N VAL A 40 -5.08 -0.84 8.94
CA VAL A 40 -5.86 -2.08 8.85
C VAL A 40 -7.35 -1.88 9.16
N ASN A 41 -7.72 -0.77 9.82
CA ASN A 41 -9.10 -0.48 10.18
C ASN A 41 -10.02 -0.55 8.94
N PRO A 42 -11.07 -1.39 8.95
CA PRO A 42 -11.94 -1.58 7.80
C PRO A 42 -12.64 -0.29 7.35
N ALA A 43 -12.82 0.69 8.24
CA ALA A 43 -13.40 1.99 7.89
C ALA A 43 -12.55 2.77 6.87
N ASN A 44 -11.25 2.50 6.79
CA ASN A 44 -10.32 3.21 5.92
C ASN A 44 -10.08 2.51 4.57
N GLY A 45 -10.53 1.26 4.40
CA GLY A 45 -10.37 0.51 3.15
C GLY A 45 -8.91 0.19 2.76
N GLN A 46 -7.96 0.34 3.68
CA GLN A 46 -6.51 0.21 3.41
C GLN A 46 -5.91 -1.12 3.90
N ALA A 47 -6.75 -2.06 4.36
CA ALA A 47 -6.37 -3.40 4.76
C ALA A 47 -5.44 -4.10 3.73
N SER A 48 -5.71 -3.89 2.45
CA SER A 48 -4.95 -4.48 1.34
C SER A 48 -3.53 -3.91 1.23
N ALA A 49 -3.32 -2.61 1.47
CA ALA A 49 -1.97 -2.02 1.52
C ALA A 49 -1.13 -2.67 2.65
N VAL A 50 -1.74 -2.91 3.81
CA VAL A 50 -1.08 -3.58 4.93
C VAL A 50 -0.69 -5.00 4.58
N ALA A 51 -1.59 -5.74 3.93
CA ALA A 51 -1.29 -7.09 3.48
C ALA A 51 -0.17 -7.12 2.42
N LEU A 52 -0.17 -6.20 1.45
CA LEU A 52 0.87 -6.05 0.43
C LEU A 52 2.23 -5.67 1.02
N MET A 53 2.25 -4.80 2.03
CA MET A 53 3.48 -4.43 2.74
C MET A 53 4.15 -5.66 3.37
N VAL A 54 3.37 -6.52 4.03
CA VAL A 54 3.92 -7.74 4.66
C VAL A 54 4.45 -8.73 3.62
N THR A 55 3.79 -8.87 2.46
CA THR A 55 4.18 -9.86 1.45
C THR A 55 5.33 -9.39 0.57
N GLN A 56 5.42 -8.10 0.27
CA GLN A 56 6.36 -7.57 -0.72
C GLN A 56 7.57 -6.86 -0.13
N HIS A 57 7.51 -6.41 1.13
CA HIS A 57 8.65 -5.74 1.76
C HIS A 57 9.85 -6.68 1.89
N ARG A 58 11.01 -6.21 1.43
CA ARG A 58 12.29 -6.89 1.60
C ARG A 58 13.17 -6.08 2.54
N CYS A 59 13.57 -6.70 3.66
CA CYS A 59 14.47 -6.07 4.61
C CYS A 59 15.79 -5.70 3.93
N LYS A 60 16.13 -4.41 3.99
CA LYS A 60 17.41 -3.87 3.50
C LYS A 60 18.34 -3.61 4.69
N LEU A 61 19.53 -3.08 4.40
CA LEU A 61 20.56 -2.75 5.40
C LEU A 61 20.01 -1.98 6.60
N GLY A 62 19.13 -0.99 6.41
CA GLY A 62 18.58 -0.22 7.52
C GLY A 62 17.74 -1.07 8.50
N CYS A 63 16.92 -2.00 7.99
CA CYS A 63 16.15 -2.92 8.83
C CYS A 63 17.08 -3.82 9.66
N GLN A 64 18.20 -4.25 9.07
CA GLN A 64 19.20 -5.08 9.73
C GLN A 64 19.95 -4.31 10.81
N LEU A 65 20.34 -3.06 10.52
CA LEU A 65 21.03 -2.18 11.48
C LEU A 65 20.16 -1.85 12.70
N LEU A 66 18.85 -1.71 12.50
CA LEU A 66 17.88 -1.52 13.58
C LEU A 66 17.41 -2.83 14.23
N ALA A 67 17.93 -3.97 13.79
CA ALA A 67 17.52 -5.30 14.24
C ALA A 67 15.99 -5.49 14.24
N LEU A 68 15.31 -4.99 13.20
CA LEU A 68 13.87 -5.10 13.08
C LEU A 68 13.47 -6.58 12.95
N PRO A 69 12.47 -7.06 13.72
CA PRO A 69 11.97 -8.42 13.55
C PRO A 69 11.33 -8.58 12.16
N PRO A 70 11.28 -9.80 11.60
CA PRO A 70 10.56 -10.04 10.36
C PRO A 70 9.09 -9.61 10.49
N LEU A 71 8.52 -9.13 9.38
CA LEU A 71 7.12 -8.73 9.33
C LEU A 71 6.22 -9.95 9.57
N ILE A 72 5.35 -9.84 10.56
CA ILE A 72 4.40 -10.90 10.91
C ILE A 72 3.05 -10.54 10.28
N LYS A 73 2.46 -11.49 9.55
CA LYS A 73 1.12 -11.32 8.98
C LYS A 73 0.09 -11.32 10.10
N ILE A 74 -0.63 -10.21 10.24
CA ILE A 74 -1.76 -10.11 11.16
C ILE A 74 -3.02 -10.56 10.42
N PRO A 75 -3.94 -11.29 11.07
CA PRO A 75 -5.23 -11.61 10.49
C PRO A 75 -6.02 -10.32 10.28
N VAL A 76 -6.08 -9.88 9.03
CA VAL A 76 -6.88 -8.73 8.60
C VAL A 76 -8.11 -9.26 7.87
N GLN A 77 -9.28 -8.75 8.22
CA GLN A 77 -10.47 -8.94 7.40
C GLN A 77 -10.34 -8.05 6.16
N ILE A 78 -9.89 -8.64 5.07
CA ILE A 78 -9.81 -7.95 3.78
C ILE A 78 -11.20 -8.05 3.15
N PRO A 79 -11.81 -6.93 2.71
CA PRO A 79 -13.09 -6.97 2.04
C PRO A 79 -12.99 -7.85 0.79
N SER A 80 -13.93 -8.79 0.62
CA SER A 80 -13.90 -9.83 -0.42
C SER A 80 -13.91 -9.32 -1.87
N ASN A 81 -14.09 -8.01 -2.06
CA ASN A 81 -14.20 -7.37 -3.37
C ASN A 81 -13.00 -6.47 -3.68
N ASP A 82 -11.91 -6.54 -2.90
CA ASP A 82 -10.69 -5.79 -3.20
C ASP A 82 -9.92 -6.49 -4.33
N GLN A 83 -10.25 -6.10 -5.56
CA GLN A 83 -9.66 -6.64 -6.79
C GLN A 83 -8.13 -6.53 -6.81
N ILE A 84 -7.55 -5.55 -6.11
CA ILE A 84 -6.10 -5.31 -6.14
C ILE A 84 -5.38 -6.31 -5.24
N TYR A 85 -5.94 -6.63 -4.07
CA TYR A 85 -5.39 -7.69 -3.22
C TYR A 85 -5.51 -9.07 -3.88
N CYS A 86 -6.64 -9.35 -4.52
CA CYS A 86 -6.83 -10.61 -5.27
C CYS A 86 -5.79 -10.76 -6.39
N HIS A 87 -5.57 -9.70 -7.18
CA HIS A 87 -4.57 -9.71 -8.24
C HIS A 87 -3.14 -9.87 -7.71
N ALA A 88 -2.83 -9.25 -6.56
CA ALA A 88 -1.53 -9.41 -5.93
C ALA A 88 -1.30 -10.84 -5.43
N LEU A 89 -2.30 -11.48 -4.83
CA LEU A 89 -2.23 -12.89 -4.45
C LEU A 89 -1.99 -13.79 -5.67
N GLU A 90 -2.72 -13.59 -6.77
CA GLU A 90 -2.55 -14.37 -8.00
C GLU A 90 -1.12 -14.25 -8.56
N SER A 91 -0.55 -13.05 -8.56
CA SER A 91 0.83 -12.81 -9.00
C SER A 91 1.90 -13.45 -8.10
N THR A 92 1.57 -13.75 -6.83
CA THR A 92 2.47 -14.51 -5.93
C THR A 92 2.35 -16.03 -6.10
N ILE A 93 1.23 -16.53 -6.63
CA ILE A 93 0.95 -17.96 -6.82
C ILE A 93 1.48 -18.45 -8.16
N ASN A 94 1.39 -17.63 -9.22
CA ASN A 94 1.92 -17.92 -10.56
C ASN A 94 3.06 -16.96 -10.91
N PRO A 95 4.29 -17.18 -10.41
CA PRO A 95 5.45 -16.33 -10.73
C PRO A 95 5.88 -16.54 -12.19
N GLY A 96 5.18 -15.92 -13.14
CA GLY A 96 5.51 -16.02 -14.57
C GLY A 96 4.38 -15.69 -15.55
N GLU A 97 3.11 -15.71 -15.11
CA GLU A 97 2.00 -15.26 -15.95
C GLU A 97 1.87 -13.73 -15.85
N ILE A 98 2.25 -13.06 -16.93
CA ILE A 98 1.99 -11.63 -17.10
C ILE A 98 0.48 -11.49 -17.35
N SER A 99 -0.28 -11.31 -16.28
CA SER A 99 -1.64 -10.78 -16.39
C SER A 99 -1.58 -9.46 -17.14
N THR A 100 -2.48 -9.28 -18.11
CA THR A 100 -2.57 -8.10 -18.97
C THR A 100 -2.81 -6.79 -18.20
N ALA A 101 -3.04 -6.87 -16.88
CA ALA A 101 -3.21 -5.74 -15.97
C ALA A 101 -1.91 -5.21 -15.29
N GLY A 102 -0.75 -5.85 -15.50
CA GLY A 102 0.51 -5.47 -14.85
C GLY A 102 0.62 -5.93 -13.39
N PRO A 103 1.81 -5.99 -12.78
CA PRO A 103 1.98 -6.52 -11.42
C PRO A 103 1.21 -5.67 -10.39
N ALA A 104 0.38 -6.30 -9.56
CA ALA A 104 -0.23 -5.63 -8.41
C ALA A 104 0.80 -5.50 -7.29
N ASP A 105 1.67 -4.50 -7.41
CA ASP A 105 2.64 -4.13 -6.39
C ASP A 105 2.10 -3.06 -5.42
N LEU A 106 2.67 -2.99 -4.22
CA LEU A 106 2.30 -2.03 -3.19
C LEU A 106 2.35 -0.60 -3.71
N HIS A 107 3.37 -0.26 -4.52
CA HIS A 107 3.52 1.09 -5.06
C HIS A 107 2.40 1.46 -6.03
N THR A 108 1.97 0.54 -6.88
CA THR A 108 0.85 0.71 -7.81
C THR A 108 -0.45 0.88 -7.05
N PHE A 109 -0.69 0.08 -6.01
CA PHE A 109 -1.87 0.24 -5.13
C PHE A 109 -1.91 1.62 -4.46
N LEU A 110 -0.78 2.04 -3.86
CA LEU A 110 -0.66 3.36 -3.24
C LEU A 110 -0.89 4.49 -4.26
N ALA A 111 -0.40 4.35 -5.48
CA ALA A 111 -0.64 5.30 -6.56
C ALA A 111 -2.12 5.36 -7.00
N THR A 112 -2.84 4.24 -6.97
CA THR A 112 -4.29 4.20 -7.25
C THR A 112 -5.09 4.93 -6.17
N LEU A 113 -4.74 4.75 -4.89
CA LEU A 113 -5.39 5.46 -3.79
C LEU A 113 -5.17 6.98 -3.85
N ALA A 114 -4.03 7.41 -4.39
CA ALA A 114 -3.71 8.83 -4.52
C ALA A 114 -4.41 9.53 -5.70
N ARG A 115 -5.08 8.80 -6.62
CA ARG A 115 -5.82 9.43 -7.72
C ARG A 115 -7.17 9.97 -7.21
N PRO A 116 -7.48 11.26 -7.45
CA PRO A 116 -8.85 11.73 -7.31
C PRO A 116 -9.77 10.89 -8.20
N ALA A 117 -10.96 10.56 -7.70
CA ALA A 117 -11.99 9.96 -8.54
C ALA A 117 -12.15 10.81 -9.82
N PRO A 118 -12.22 10.21 -11.01
CA PRO A 118 -12.47 10.98 -12.22
C PRO A 118 -13.73 11.82 -11.99
N PRO A 119 -13.72 13.11 -12.34
CA PRO A 119 -14.91 13.94 -12.19
C PRO A 119 -16.07 13.24 -12.88
N LYS A 120 -17.19 13.12 -12.16
CA LYS A 120 -18.42 12.54 -12.70
C LYS A 120 -18.75 13.34 -13.95
N ALA A 121 -18.78 12.69 -15.11
CA ALA A 121 -19.18 13.35 -16.35
C ALA A 121 -20.54 14.04 -16.10
N PRO A 122 -20.72 15.31 -16.47
CA PRO A 122 -22.01 15.96 -16.34
C PRO A 122 -23.03 15.10 -17.09
N THR A 123 -24.09 14.69 -16.40
CA THR A 123 -25.25 14.07 -17.04
C THR A 123 -25.78 15.09 -18.04
N PRO A 124 -25.87 14.76 -19.33
CA PRO A 124 -26.45 15.69 -20.30
C PRO A 124 -27.90 15.94 -19.91
N ASP A 125 -28.18 17.18 -19.50
CA ASP A 125 -29.52 17.65 -19.24
C ASP A 125 -30.20 17.88 -20.59
N TYR A 126 -30.90 16.87 -21.08
CA TYR A 126 -31.77 16.99 -22.24
C TYR A 126 -33.14 17.53 -21.80
N SER A 127 -33.17 18.73 -21.23
CA SER A 127 -34.40 19.51 -21.06
C SER A 127 -34.44 20.62 -22.11
N PHE A 128 -34.77 20.23 -23.34
CA PHE A 128 -35.24 21.17 -24.36
C PHE A 128 -36.77 21.25 -24.27
N PHE A 129 -37.29 22.41 -23.87
CA PHE A 129 -38.67 22.84 -24.16
C PHE A 129 -38.67 23.66 -25.46
#